data_AF-A0A842TSS1-F1
#
_entry.id   AF-A0A842TSS1-F1
#
_cell.length_a   1.000
_cell.length_b   1.000
_cell.length_c   1.000
_cell.angle_alpha   90.00
_cell.angle_beta   90.00
_cell.angle_gamma   90.00
#
_symmetry.space_group_name_H-M   'P 1'
#
loop_
_entity.id
_entity.type
_entity.pdbx_description
1 polymer ?
#
loop_
_entity_poly.entity_id
_entity_poly.type
_entity_poly.pdbx_seq_one_letter_code
_entity_poly.pdbx_strand_id
1 'polypeptide(L)'
;MNGQIFYDFIVFISILAIVPFLLKMGKKSKEVNNIEGIYNSITGSVLLIFISIFYLISTLIGNPIVVYPFNVLILVWIGLVLGIQGSYILLKKLKKLDINIIKPSFFKNSDFTFHHEIKRKATHLVGLLLIVCYFWLSFPAFMLVQNLIIFAEALNANIWGIVTIQVSPSYVPQMISIFAIVCAGFLITIPDIFRVFNFKNAIFKKFTKVMREKEKNAVGPHVCLMIGCLIPMILIPNYLISIAGIIIAVFSDAMASLVGRKFGKHKLPFSKRTGKTYEGLLGGFLTAFLLPLPVLLWGFNIGISLILALVGAIVVSIIDVLTPLITDNYLNPIFASFTMFGVYLLLII
;
A
#
# COMPACT_ATOMS: atom_id res chain seq x y z
N MET A 1 18.69 -3.27 -23.97
CA MET A 1 19.06 -2.36 -22.85
C MET A 1 18.34 -1.01 -22.91
N ASN A 2 18.29 -0.32 -24.07
CA ASN A 2 17.67 1.02 -24.17
C ASN A 2 16.16 1.08 -23.84
N GLY A 3 15.38 0.04 -24.18
CA GLY A 3 13.94 -0.01 -23.88
C GLY A 3 13.64 -0.07 -22.38
N GLN A 4 14.30 -0.97 -21.64
CA GLN A 4 14.13 -1.12 -20.18
C GLN A 4 14.35 0.21 -19.46
N ILE A 5 15.50 0.87 -19.71
CA ILE A 5 15.86 2.15 -19.08
C ILE A 5 14.82 3.23 -19.40
N PHE A 6 14.35 3.29 -20.65
CA PHE A 6 13.35 4.25 -21.07
C PHE A 6 12.01 4.06 -20.32
N TYR A 7 11.49 2.84 -20.27
CA TYR A 7 10.23 2.57 -19.57
C TYR A 7 10.36 2.79 -18.06
N ASP A 8 11.46 2.38 -17.46
CA ASP A 8 11.72 2.60 -16.04
C ASP A 8 11.84 4.09 -15.71
N PHE A 9 12.45 4.89 -16.59
CA PHE A 9 12.50 6.34 -16.43
C PHE A 9 11.10 6.97 -16.46
N ILE A 10 10.19 6.49 -17.32
CA ILE A 10 8.80 6.96 -17.34
C ILE A 10 8.04 6.52 -16.08
N VAL A 11 8.24 5.28 -15.62
CA VAL A 11 7.65 4.80 -14.35
C VAL A 11 8.12 5.68 -13.18
N PHE A 12 9.41 5.97 -13.12
CA PHE A 12 10.02 6.90 -12.16
C PHE A 12 9.34 8.28 -12.16
N ILE A 13 9.21 8.92 -13.33
CA ILE A 13 8.54 10.22 -13.46
C ILE A 13 7.09 10.13 -13.02
N SER A 14 6.39 9.05 -13.37
CA SER A 14 4.98 8.85 -13.04
C SER A 14 4.75 8.74 -11.53
N ILE A 15 5.65 8.06 -10.80
CA ILE A 15 5.59 7.98 -9.34
C ILE A 15 5.91 9.35 -8.72
N LEU A 16 6.96 10.03 -9.20
CA LEU A 16 7.30 11.38 -8.72
C LEU A 16 6.19 12.41 -8.96
N ALA A 17 5.41 12.27 -10.03
CA ALA A 17 4.30 13.17 -10.33
C ALA A 17 3.22 13.20 -9.24
N ILE A 18 3.16 12.19 -8.35
CA ILE A 18 2.23 12.14 -7.20
C ILE A 18 2.67 13.11 -6.08
N VAL A 19 3.97 13.35 -5.92
CA VAL A 19 4.55 14.10 -4.79
C VAL A 19 3.97 15.53 -4.65
N PRO A 20 3.88 16.35 -5.73
CA PRO A 20 3.27 17.68 -5.61
C PRO A 20 1.82 17.64 -5.14
N PHE A 21 1.05 16.59 -5.47
CA PHE A 21 -0.32 16.44 -5.00
C PHE A 21 -0.37 16.10 -3.52
N LEU A 22 0.49 15.19 -3.03
CA LEU A 22 0.58 14.89 -1.60
C LEU A 22 0.91 16.15 -0.80
N LEU A 23 1.91 16.94 -1.21
CA LEU A 23 2.27 18.20 -0.54
C LEU A 23 1.11 19.21 -0.54
N LYS A 24 0.35 19.31 -1.64
CA LYS A 24 -0.86 20.15 -1.70
C LYS A 24 -1.96 19.64 -0.76
N MET A 25 -2.12 18.33 -0.59
CA MET A 25 -3.06 17.76 0.39
C MET A 25 -2.61 18.08 1.83
N GLY A 26 -1.30 18.11 2.10
CA GLY A 26 -0.74 18.60 3.36
C GLY A 26 -1.10 20.07 3.63
N LYS A 27 -1.03 20.93 2.61
CA LYS A 27 -1.53 22.33 2.72
C LYS A 27 -3.02 22.39 3.06
N LYS A 28 -3.85 21.55 2.44
CA LYS A 28 -5.30 21.43 2.77
C LYS A 28 -5.54 20.92 4.19
N SER A 29 -4.70 20.02 4.70
CA SER A 29 -4.76 19.59 6.10
C SER A 29 -4.39 20.74 7.05
N LYS A 30 -3.41 21.59 6.68
CA LYS A 30 -3.03 22.77 7.45
C LYS A 30 -4.15 23.80 7.54
N GLU A 31 -4.91 24.03 6.47
CA GLU A 31 -6.07 24.96 6.46
C GLU A 31 -7.14 24.60 7.52
N VAL A 32 -7.22 23.33 7.93
CA VAL A 32 -8.19 22.84 8.94
C VAL A 32 -7.52 22.38 10.24
N ASN A 33 -6.29 22.82 10.52
CA ASN A 33 -5.52 22.46 11.72
C ASN A 33 -5.38 20.95 11.97
N ASN A 34 -5.37 20.14 10.89
CA ASN A 34 -5.14 18.70 10.99
C ASN A 34 -3.64 18.37 10.93
N ILE A 35 -2.99 18.35 12.10
CA ILE A 35 -1.55 18.12 12.25
C ILE A 35 -1.14 16.75 11.68
N GLU A 36 -1.87 15.67 12.01
CA GLU A 36 -1.59 14.32 11.49
C GLU A 36 -1.59 14.30 9.95
N GLY A 37 -2.55 15.00 9.33
CA GLY A 37 -2.64 15.10 7.86
C GLY A 37 -1.43 15.79 7.23
N ILE A 38 -0.82 16.77 7.92
CA ILE A 38 0.41 17.43 7.47
C ILE A 38 1.58 16.46 7.52
N TYR A 39 1.81 15.80 8.65
CA TYR A 39 2.91 14.85 8.81
C TYR A 39 2.78 13.70 7.80
N ASN A 40 1.59 13.12 7.63
CA ASN A 40 1.36 12.02 6.69
C ASN A 40 1.62 12.42 5.23
N SER A 41 1.32 13.67 4.86
CA SER A 41 1.63 14.21 3.53
C SER A 41 3.14 14.37 3.31
N ILE A 42 3.85 14.92 4.29
CA ILE A 42 5.31 15.11 4.21
C ILE A 42 6.00 13.75 4.18
N THR A 43 5.66 12.85 5.11
CA THR A 43 6.22 11.49 5.16
C THR A 43 6.00 10.74 3.86
N GLY A 44 4.76 10.72 3.33
CA GLY A 44 4.47 10.08 2.05
C GLY A 44 5.28 10.66 0.88
N SER A 45 5.45 11.98 0.86
CA SER A 45 6.26 12.67 -0.15
C SER A 45 7.74 12.25 -0.09
N VAL A 46 8.32 12.24 1.11
CA VAL A 46 9.72 11.82 1.33
C VAL A 46 9.93 10.37 0.93
N LEU A 47 9.03 9.47 1.36
CA LEU A 47 9.12 8.04 1.03
C LEU A 47 9.00 7.79 -0.47
N LEU A 48 8.09 8.48 -1.17
CA LEU A 48 7.95 8.35 -2.62
C LEU A 48 9.15 8.89 -3.39
N ILE A 49 9.73 10.03 -2.98
CA ILE A 49 10.97 10.55 -3.57
C ILE A 49 12.08 9.52 -3.41
N PHE A 50 12.25 8.99 -2.20
CA PHE A 50 13.27 7.99 -1.91
C PHE A 50 13.11 6.73 -2.76
N ILE A 51 11.90 6.14 -2.81
CA ILE A 51 11.61 4.97 -3.66
C ILE A 51 11.88 5.27 -5.14
N SER A 52 11.46 6.43 -5.62
CA SER A 52 11.61 6.80 -7.02
C SER A 52 13.09 6.88 -7.40
N ILE A 53 13.90 7.56 -6.57
CA ILE A 53 15.34 7.66 -6.78
C ILE A 53 15.99 6.27 -6.72
N PHE A 54 15.64 5.44 -5.72
CA PHE A 54 16.16 4.09 -5.59
C PHE A 54 15.81 3.22 -6.81
N TYR A 55 14.60 3.34 -7.34
CA TYR A 55 14.15 2.63 -8.54
C TYR A 55 14.96 3.01 -9.78
N LEU A 56 15.18 4.31 -9.98
CA LEU A 56 15.98 4.79 -11.09
C LEU A 56 17.44 4.34 -10.97
N ILE A 57 18.06 4.49 -9.79
CA ILE A 57 19.45 4.08 -9.56
C ILE A 57 19.61 2.58 -9.80
N SER A 58 18.72 1.75 -9.25
CA SER A 58 18.75 0.29 -9.42
C SER A 58 18.74 -0.11 -10.90
N THR A 59 17.95 0.60 -11.71
CA THR A 59 17.92 0.41 -13.17
C THR A 59 19.24 0.82 -13.83
N LEU A 60 19.78 1.98 -13.46
CA LEU A 60 21.02 2.51 -14.06
C LEU A 60 22.25 1.65 -13.75
N ILE A 61 22.29 0.98 -12.59
CA ILE A 61 23.37 0.05 -12.22
C ILE A 61 23.16 -1.37 -12.77
N GLY A 62 22.14 -1.59 -13.60
CA GLY A 62 21.88 -2.87 -14.25
C GLY A 62 21.09 -3.88 -13.42
N ASN A 63 20.51 -3.46 -12.28
CA ASN A 63 19.68 -4.30 -11.40
C ASN A 63 18.23 -3.77 -11.34
N PRO A 64 17.48 -3.77 -12.46
CA PRO A 64 16.11 -3.24 -12.47
C PRO A 64 15.20 -4.01 -11.52
N ILE A 65 14.43 -3.26 -10.72
CA ILE A 65 13.47 -3.83 -9.75
C ILE A 65 12.24 -4.42 -10.46
N VAL A 66 11.74 -3.72 -11.48
CA VAL A 66 10.63 -4.21 -12.30
C VAL A 66 11.15 -4.41 -13.70
N VAL A 67 11.20 -5.66 -14.13
CA VAL A 67 11.74 -6.05 -15.42
C VAL A 67 10.65 -6.01 -16.49
N TYR A 68 11.04 -5.72 -17.73
CA TYR A 68 10.18 -5.90 -18.89
C TYR A 68 9.50 -7.28 -18.87
N PRO A 69 8.18 -7.37 -19.18
CA PRO A 69 7.30 -6.31 -19.65
C PRO A 69 6.52 -5.61 -18.53
N PHE A 70 6.79 -5.91 -17.25
CA PHE A 70 5.99 -5.40 -16.14
C PHE A 70 6.06 -3.88 -16.00
N ASN A 71 7.20 -3.27 -16.32
CA ASN A 71 7.33 -1.80 -16.36
C ASN A 71 6.42 -1.16 -17.43
N VAL A 72 6.34 -1.75 -18.63
CA VAL A 72 5.40 -1.34 -19.68
C VAL A 72 3.96 -1.53 -19.23
N LEU A 73 3.64 -2.69 -18.63
CA LEU A 73 2.29 -2.96 -18.11
C LEU A 73 1.87 -1.96 -17.03
N ILE A 74 2.80 -1.50 -16.17
CA ILE A 74 2.54 -0.41 -15.23
C ILE A 74 2.15 0.86 -15.97
N LEU A 75 2.87 1.24 -17.03
CA LEU A 75 2.57 2.45 -17.80
C LEU A 75 1.21 2.36 -18.51
N VAL A 76 0.91 1.21 -19.12
CA VAL A 76 -0.41 0.94 -19.71
C VAL A 76 -1.50 1.06 -18.64
N TRP A 77 -1.29 0.48 -17.47
CA TRP A 77 -2.23 0.56 -16.35
C TRP A 77 -2.44 2.00 -15.87
N ILE A 78 -1.38 2.79 -15.73
CA ILE A 78 -1.47 4.22 -15.37
C ILE A 78 -2.30 4.97 -16.42
N GLY A 79 -2.04 4.73 -17.71
CA GLY A 79 -2.81 5.29 -18.82
C GLY A 79 -4.29 4.93 -18.74
N LEU A 80 -4.61 3.67 -18.45
CA LEU A 80 -5.99 3.20 -18.26
C LEU A 80 -6.68 3.87 -17.08
N VAL A 81 -6.02 3.98 -15.92
CA VAL A 81 -6.59 4.63 -14.72
C VAL A 81 -6.87 6.10 -14.99
N LEU A 82 -5.94 6.82 -15.63
CA LEU A 82 -6.13 8.21 -16.03
C LEU A 82 -7.24 8.36 -17.08
N GLY A 83 -7.30 7.46 -18.06
CA GLY A 83 -8.34 7.40 -19.08
C GLY A 83 -9.74 7.18 -18.50
N ILE A 84 -9.87 6.25 -17.54
CA ILE A 84 -11.12 5.99 -16.82
C ILE A 84 -11.55 7.22 -16.02
N GLN A 85 -10.63 7.82 -15.26
CA GLN A 85 -10.89 9.01 -14.46
C GLN A 85 -11.25 10.23 -15.33
N GLY A 86 -10.57 10.41 -16.47
CA GLY A 86 -10.87 11.44 -17.46
C GLY A 86 -12.22 11.23 -18.15
N SER A 87 -12.50 10.00 -18.59
CA SER A 87 -13.79 9.63 -19.20
C SER A 87 -14.96 9.86 -18.25
N TYR A 88 -14.79 9.53 -16.95
CA TYR A 88 -15.80 9.82 -15.93
C TYR A 88 -16.09 11.32 -15.81
N ILE A 89 -15.06 12.17 -15.84
CA ILE A 89 -15.22 13.64 -15.81
C ILE A 89 -15.91 14.14 -17.08
N LEU A 90 -15.53 13.63 -18.25
CA LEU A 90 -16.12 14.01 -19.53
C LEU A 90 -17.60 13.63 -19.62
N LEU A 91 -17.94 12.37 -19.31
CA LEU A 91 -19.32 11.87 -19.30
C LEU A 91 -20.21 12.68 -18.36
N LYS A 92 -19.66 13.09 -17.22
CA LYS A 92 -20.38 13.95 -16.27
C LYS A 92 -20.66 15.34 -16.84
N LYS A 93 -19.68 15.96 -17.51
CA LYS A 93 -19.86 17.25 -18.20
C LYS A 93 -20.92 17.14 -19.31
N LEU A 94 -20.83 16.10 -20.14
CA LEU A 94 -21.74 15.87 -21.27
C LEU A 94 -23.19 15.66 -20.82
N LYS A 95 -23.41 14.82 -19.81
CA LYS A 95 -24.76 14.49 -19.32
C LYS A 95 -25.37 15.59 -18.45
N LYS A 96 -24.72 16.75 -18.28
CA LYS A 96 -25.04 17.78 -17.28
C LYS A 96 -25.45 17.14 -15.93
N LEU A 97 -24.75 16.07 -15.54
CA LEU A 97 -25.12 15.29 -14.37
C LEU A 97 -24.81 16.14 -13.14
N ASP A 98 -25.83 16.84 -12.67
CA ASP A 98 -25.75 17.68 -11.50
C ASP A 98 -25.90 16.79 -10.26
N ILE A 99 -24.80 16.14 -9.89
CA ILE A 99 -24.74 15.29 -8.69
C ILE A 99 -24.65 16.18 -7.43
N ASN A 100 -25.45 17.25 -7.39
CA ASN A 100 -25.64 18.10 -6.22
C ASN A 100 -26.32 17.33 -5.05
N ILE A 101 -26.79 16.11 -5.30
CA ILE A 101 -27.48 15.27 -4.31
C ILE A 101 -26.51 14.55 -3.35
N ILE A 102 -25.26 14.25 -3.76
CA ILE A 102 -24.32 13.53 -2.89
C ILE A 102 -23.40 14.54 -2.19
N LYS A 103 -23.85 15.04 -1.03
CA LYS A 103 -22.95 15.73 -0.10
C LYS A 103 -21.95 14.71 0.47
N PRO A 104 -20.67 15.07 0.61
CA PRO A 104 -19.71 14.18 1.25
C PRO A 104 -20.10 14.01 2.72
N SER A 105 -20.45 12.79 3.11
CA SER A 105 -20.75 12.43 4.50
C SER A 105 -19.48 11.88 5.15
N PHE A 106 -19.07 12.48 6.26
CA PHE A 106 -17.98 11.99 7.09
C PHE A 106 -18.53 11.74 8.49
N PHE A 107 -18.02 10.71 9.15
CA PHE A 107 -18.43 10.39 10.52
C PHE A 107 -17.49 11.02 11.53
N LYS A 108 -18.06 11.63 12.57
CA LYS A 108 -17.34 11.97 13.80
C LYS A 108 -16.87 10.69 14.47
N ASN A 109 -15.74 10.75 15.18
CA ASN A 109 -15.20 9.58 15.88
C ASN A 109 -16.17 9.01 16.94
N SER A 110 -17.01 9.85 17.56
CA SER A 110 -18.04 9.44 18.53
C SER A 110 -19.13 8.56 17.93
N ASP A 111 -19.43 8.76 16.65
CA ASP A 111 -20.60 8.16 15.99
C ASP A 111 -20.22 6.86 15.24
N PHE A 112 -18.94 6.47 15.32
CA PHE A 112 -18.38 5.34 14.58
C PHE A 112 -18.66 4.02 15.32
N THR A 113 -19.75 3.35 14.93
CA THR A 113 -20.12 2.03 15.48
C THR A 113 -19.17 0.91 15.00
N PHE A 114 -19.25 -0.28 15.62
CA PHE A 114 -18.56 -1.50 15.16
C PHE A 114 -18.77 -1.82 13.67
N HIS A 115 -20.00 -1.72 13.15
CA HIS A 115 -20.31 -1.97 11.74
C HIS A 115 -19.61 -0.99 10.78
N HIS A 116 -19.51 0.28 11.17
CA HIS A 116 -18.79 1.29 10.41
C HIS A 116 -17.28 1.01 10.40
N GLU A 117 -16.72 0.51 11.52
CA GLU A 117 -15.31 0.08 11.61
C GLU A 117 -15.01 -1.09 10.66
N ILE A 118 -15.88 -2.11 10.62
CA ILE A 118 -15.76 -3.22 9.67
C ILE A 118 -15.73 -2.69 8.23
N LYS A 119 -16.69 -1.84 7.85
CA LYS A 119 -16.75 -1.29 6.49
C LYS A 119 -15.50 -0.48 6.14
N ARG A 120 -14.97 0.31 7.09
CA ARG A 120 -13.73 1.07 6.86
C ARG A 120 -12.53 0.13 6.68
N LYS A 121 -12.33 -0.83 7.60
CA LYS A 121 -11.22 -1.80 7.52
C LYS A 121 -11.33 -2.71 6.30
N ALA A 122 -12.53 -3.02 5.84
CA ALA A 122 -12.74 -3.75 4.58
C ALA A 122 -12.13 -3.03 3.36
N THR A 123 -12.12 -1.69 3.35
CA THR A 123 -11.43 -0.95 2.28
C THR A 123 -9.91 -1.06 2.36
N HIS A 124 -9.36 -1.38 3.53
CA HIS A 124 -7.93 -1.62 3.72
C HIS A 124 -7.56 -3.08 3.37
N LEU A 125 -8.55 -4.00 3.27
CA LEU A 125 -8.37 -5.35 2.74
C LEU A 125 -8.05 -5.38 1.24
N VAL A 126 -7.94 -4.24 0.54
CA VAL A 126 -7.25 -4.20 -0.76
C VAL A 126 -5.80 -4.71 -0.62
N GLY A 127 -5.17 -4.53 0.55
CA GLY A 127 -3.89 -5.17 0.86
C GLY A 127 -3.93 -6.70 0.86
N LEU A 128 -5.10 -7.31 1.07
CA LEU A 128 -5.32 -8.76 0.99
C LEU A 128 -5.29 -9.24 -0.48
N LEU A 129 -5.68 -8.36 -1.40
CA LEU A 129 -5.54 -8.60 -2.84
C LEU A 129 -4.06 -8.77 -3.23
N LEU A 130 -3.12 -8.15 -2.51
CA LEU A 130 -1.68 -8.36 -2.69
C LEU A 130 -1.24 -9.77 -2.27
N ILE A 131 -1.76 -10.27 -1.14
CA ILE A 131 -1.47 -11.62 -0.64
C ILE A 131 -2.01 -12.68 -1.61
N VAL A 132 -3.22 -12.47 -2.13
CA VAL A 132 -3.82 -13.33 -3.16
C VAL A 132 -3.01 -13.27 -4.45
N CYS A 133 -2.63 -12.07 -4.91
CA CYS A 133 -1.77 -11.91 -6.08
C CYS A 133 -0.43 -12.64 -5.91
N TYR A 134 0.15 -12.60 -4.72
CA TYR A 134 1.42 -13.23 -4.42
C TYR A 134 1.32 -14.76 -4.34
N PHE A 135 0.39 -15.34 -3.58
CA PHE A 135 0.35 -16.81 -3.39
C PHE A 135 -0.35 -17.56 -4.51
N TRP A 136 -1.38 -16.97 -5.11
CA TRP A 136 -2.30 -17.68 -6.00
C TRP A 136 -2.16 -17.26 -7.46
N LEU A 137 -1.75 -16.01 -7.71
CA LEU A 137 -1.65 -15.49 -9.07
C LEU A 137 -0.22 -15.33 -9.56
N SER A 138 0.81 -15.40 -8.70
CA SER A 138 2.18 -15.08 -9.10
C SER A 138 2.71 -16.03 -10.17
N PHE A 139 2.69 -17.34 -9.93
CA PHE A 139 3.20 -18.30 -10.90
C PHE A 139 2.35 -18.36 -12.18
N PRO A 140 1.00 -18.44 -12.13
CA PRO A 140 0.18 -18.43 -13.34
C PRO A 140 0.28 -17.11 -14.14
N ALA A 141 0.31 -15.95 -13.47
CA ALA A 141 0.44 -14.66 -14.16
C ALA A 141 1.82 -14.51 -14.80
N PHE A 142 2.89 -14.98 -14.14
CA PHE A 142 4.21 -15.00 -14.74
C PHE A 142 4.25 -15.86 -16.00
N MET A 143 3.74 -17.09 -15.93
CA MET A 143 3.70 -18.01 -17.07
C MET A 143 2.87 -17.44 -18.22
N LEU A 144 1.72 -16.84 -17.91
CA LEU A 144 0.88 -16.19 -18.91
C LEU A 144 1.60 -15.02 -19.58
N VAL A 145 2.26 -14.16 -18.81
CA VAL A 145 3.03 -13.03 -19.34
C VAL A 145 4.20 -13.53 -20.21
N GLN A 146 4.95 -14.54 -19.77
CA GLN A 146 6.02 -15.13 -20.57
C GLN A 146 5.50 -15.71 -21.89
N ASN A 147 4.41 -16.48 -21.86
CA ASN A 147 3.82 -17.06 -23.05
C ASN A 147 3.34 -15.97 -24.04
N LEU A 148 2.80 -14.87 -23.53
CA LEU A 148 2.40 -13.72 -24.37
C LEU A 148 3.61 -13.03 -25.02
N ILE A 149 4.75 -12.92 -24.31
CA ILE A 149 5.98 -12.36 -24.88
C ILE A 149 6.50 -13.27 -26.00
N ILE A 150 6.63 -14.57 -25.74
CA ILE A 150 7.08 -15.56 -26.74
C ILE A 150 6.17 -15.51 -27.97
N PHE A 151 4.86 -15.41 -27.76
CA PHE A 151 3.90 -15.26 -28.84
C PHE A 151 4.06 -13.94 -29.62
N ALA A 152 4.29 -12.82 -28.94
CA ALA A 152 4.52 -11.53 -29.59
C ALA A 152 5.84 -11.49 -30.38
N GLU A 153 6.90 -12.11 -29.86
CA GLU A 153 8.18 -12.31 -30.55
C GLU A 153 7.99 -13.19 -31.80
N ALA A 154 7.20 -14.27 -31.69
CA ALA A 154 6.87 -15.14 -32.82
C ALA A 154 6.09 -14.42 -33.94
N LEU A 155 5.30 -13.39 -33.59
CA LEU A 155 4.62 -12.52 -34.57
C LEU A 155 5.55 -11.49 -35.22
N ASN A 156 6.87 -11.51 -34.92
CA ASN A 156 7.86 -10.51 -35.33
C ASN A 156 7.44 -9.08 -34.97
N ALA A 157 6.55 -8.99 -33.97
CA ALA A 157 5.99 -7.77 -33.48
C ALA A 157 7.01 -7.22 -32.49
N ASN A 158 8.09 -6.60 -33.01
CA ASN A 158 9.07 -5.81 -32.25
C ASN A 158 8.42 -4.52 -31.68
N ILE A 159 7.20 -4.61 -31.16
CA ILE A 159 6.41 -3.49 -30.68
C ILE A 159 7.10 -2.85 -29.46
N TRP A 160 7.94 -3.59 -28.72
CA TRP A 160 8.42 -3.17 -27.39
C TRP A 160 9.93 -3.33 -27.15
N GLY A 161 10.68 -3.86 -28.12
CA GLY A 161 12.13 -4.11 -28.03
C GLY A 161 12.48 -5.37 -27.24
N ILE A 162 13.32 -6.23 -27.82
CA ILE A 162 13.78 -7.47 -27.20
C ILE A 162 14.68 -7.12 -26.01
N VAL A 163 14.29 -7.54 -24.80
CA VAL A 163 15.19 -7.58 -23.65
C VAL A 163 14.95 -8.87 -22.87
N THR A 164 15.78 -9.86 -23.16
CA THR A 164 15.93 -11.09 -22.38
C THR A 164 16.72 -10.81 -21.09
N ILE A 165 16.16 -10.05 -20.15
CA ILE A 165 16.70 -10.05 -18.78
C ILE A 165 16.26 -11.38 -18.14
N GLN A 166 17.23 -12.25 -17.88
CA GLN A 166 16.97 -13.47 -17.12
C GLN A 166 16.64 -13.08 -15.68
N VAL A 167 15.36 -13.18 -15.31
CA VAL A 167 14.90 -12.97 -13.94
C VAL A 167 15.06 -14.29 -13.19
N SER A 168 15.74 -14.26 -12.04
CA SER A 168 15.79 -15.43 -11.15
C SER A 168 14.36 -15.86 -10.79
N PRO A 169 14.00 -17.16 -10.91
CA PRO A 169 12.68 -17.64 -10.51
C PRO A 169 12.28 -17.26 -9.09
N SER A 170 13.26 -17.11 -8.18
CA SER A 170 13.03 -16.70 -6.80
C SER A 170 12.59 -15.23 -6.66
N TYR A 171 12.90 -14.36 -7.63
CA TYR A 171 12.54 -12.93 -7.62
C TYR A 171 11.18 -12.65 -8.25
N VAL A 172 10.67 -13.56 -9.08
CA VAL A 172 9.39 -13.42 -9.78
C VAL A 172 8.22 -13.07 -8.83
N PRO A 173 8.04 -13.76 -7.68
CA PRO A 173 6.94 -13.44 -6.77
C PRO A 173 7.03 -12.03 -6.17
N GLN A 174 8.26 -11.57 -5.87
CA GLN A 174 8.52 -10.22 -5.37
C GLN A 174 8.17 -9.18 -6.43
N MET A 175 8.65 -9.37 -7.67
CA MET A 175 8.38 -8.46 -8.78
C MET A 175 6.87 -8.34 -9.07
N ILE A 176 6.12 -9.44 -9.06
CA ILE A 176 4.65 -9.42 -9.27
C ILE A 176 3.95 -8.69 -8.12
N SER A 177 4.45 -8.85 -6.89
CA SER A 177 3.91 -8.13 -5.74
C SER A 177 4.14 -6.63 -5.87
N ILE A 178 5.35 -6.21 -6.28
CA ILE A 178 5.66 -4.79 -6.55
C ILE A 178 4.74 -4.25 -7.65
N PHE A 179 4.62 -4.97 -8.76
CA PHE A 179 3.70 -4.64 -9.85
C PHE A 179 2.26 -4.42 -9.35
N ALA A 180 1.75 -5.36 -8.54
CA ALA A 180 0.41 -5.28 -7.97
C ALA A 180 0.23 -4.09 -7.01
N ILE A 181 1.22 -3.82 -6.13
CA ILE A 181 1.21 -2.67 -5.21
C ILE A 181 1.18 -1.36 -6.00
N VAL A 182 2.03 -1.22 -7.02
CA VAL A 182 2.10 -0.01 -7.85
C VAL A 182 0.77 0.18 -8.59
N CYS A 183 0.23 -0.87 -9.22
CA CYS A 183 -1.04 -0.80 -9.94
C CYS A 183 -2.21 -0.42 -9.02
N ALA A 184 -2.36 -1.11 -7.88
CA ALA A 184 -3.37 -0.79 -6.88
C ALA A 184 -3.17 0.65 -6.35
N GLY A 185 -1.91 1.07 -6.21
CA GLY A 185 -1.54 2.38 -5.75
C GLY A 185 -2.01 3.51 -6.64
N PHE A 186 -1.78 3.42 -7.95
CA PHE A 186 -2.30 4.39 -8.91
C PHE A 186 -3.83 4.36 -8.97
N LEU A 187 -4.44 3.17 -8.96
CA LEU A 187 -5.90 3.01 -9.00
C LEU A 187 -6.59 3.74 -7.86
N ILE A 188 -5.97 3.80 -6.68
CA ILE A 188 -6.57 4.40 -5.48
C ILE A 188 -6.11 5.85 -5.30
N THR A 189 -4.82 6.15 -5.52
CA THR A 189 -4.25 7.50 -5.31
C THR A 189 -4.87 8.53 -6.26
N ILE A 190 -5.10 8.17 -7.52
CA ILE A 190 -5.68 9.10 -8.51
C ILE A 190 -7.09 9.56 -8.05
N PRO A 191 -8.05 8.67 -7.75
CA PRO A 191 -9.33 9.07 -7.17
C PRO A 191 -9.21 9.81 -5.82
N ASP A 192 -8.22 9.49 -4.99
CA ASP A 192 -7.99 10.14 -3.68
C ASP A 192 -7.56 11.61 -3.84
N ILE A 193 -6.72 11.91 -4.85
CA ILE A 193 -6.36 13.27 -5.23
C ILE A 193 -7.63 14.05 -5.62
N PHE A 194 -8.48 13.47 -6.48
CA PHE A 194 -9.76 14.10 -6.85
C PHE A 194 -10.68 14.24 -5.64
N ARG A 195 -10.70 13.30 -4.70
CA ARG A 195 -11.53 13.39 -3.48
C ARG A 195 -11.21 14.66 -2.69
N VAL A 196 -9.93 15.01 -2.54
CA VAL A 196 -9.50 16.19 -1.77
C VAL A 196 -9.66 17.49 -2.54
N PHE A 197 -9.28 17.55 -3.83
CA PHE A 197 -9.30 18.81 -4.58
C PHE A 197 -10.62 19.07 -5.32
N ASN A 198 -11.33 18.04 -5.74
CA ASN A 198 -12.58 18.17 -6.49
C ASN A 198 -13.48 16.94 -6.28
N PHE A 199 -14.05 16.84 -5.08
CA PHE A 199 -14.84 15.68 -4.64
C PHE A 199 -15.91 15.24 -5.65
N LYS A 200 -16.56 16.20 -6.33
CA LYS A 200 -17.61 15.89 -7.31
C LYS A 200 -17.07 15.06 -8.50
N ASN A 201 -15.78 15.14 -8.78
CA ASN A 201 -15.09 14.48 -9.89
C ASN A 201 -14.35 13.21 -9.48
N ALA A 202 -14.34 12.83 -8.19
CA ALA A 202 -13.76 11.55 -7.78
C ALA A 202 -14.66 10.38 -8.24
N ILE A 203 -14.08 9.41 -8.95
CA ILE A 203 -14.81 8.21 -9.41
C ILE A 203 -15.23 7.34 -8.21
N PHE A 204 -14.39 7.28 -7.18
CA PHE A 204 -14.59 6.53 -5.94
C PHE A 204 -15.16 7.38 -4.79
N LYS A 205 -15.91 8.44 -5.10
CA LYS A 205 -16.49 9.34 -4.08
C LYS A 205 -17.40 8.66 -3.06
N LYS A 206 -18.00 7.51 -3.38
CA LYS A 206 -18.84 6.75 -2.42
C LYS A 206 -18.04 6.23 -1.22
N PHE A 207 -16.72 6.03 -1.38
CA PHE A 207 -15.85 5.59 -0.29
C PHE A 207 -15.74 6.62 0.84
N THR A 208 -16.08 7.89 0.63
CA THR A 208 -16.06 8.87 1.74
C THR A 208 -17.08 8.53 2.83
N LYS A 209 -18.13 7.76 2.52
CA LYS A 209 -19.12 7.27 3.49
C LYS A 209 -18.53 6.35 4.56
N VAL A 210 -17.27 5.91 4.43
CA VAL A 210 -16.59 5.10 5.45
C VAL A 210 -15.36 5.79 6.04
N MET A 211 -15.11 7.04 5.64
CA MET A 211 -13.96 7.83 6.10
C MET A 211 -14.30 8.65 7.34
N ARG A 212 -13.29 8.89 8.16
CA ARG A 212 -13.39 9.76 9.34
C ARG A 212 -13.29 11.23 8.93
N GLU A 213 -13.85 12.14 9.74
CA GLU A 213 -13.76 13.58 9.48
C GLU A 213 -12.31 14.08 9.31
N LYS A 214 -11.36 13.57 10.11
CA LYS A 214 -9.95 13.94 10.01
C LYS A 214 -9.29 13.52 8.68
N GLU A 215 -9.88 12.59 7.95
CA GLU A 215 -9.35 12.09 6.67
C GLU A 215 -9.86 12.91 5.48
N LYS A 216 -10.84 13.80 5.68
CA LYS A 216 -11.50 14.59 4.62
C LYS A 216 -10.53 15.39 3.75
N ASN A 217 -9.62 16.12 4.38
CA ASN A 217 -8.65 17.02 3.72
C ASN A 217 -7.21 16.49 3.79
N ALA A 218 -7.04 15.21 4.11
CA ALA A 218 -5.75 14.56 4.26
C ALA A 218 -5.57 13.44 3.24
N VAL A 219 -4.33 12.97 3.11
CA VAL A 219 -3.99 11.77 2.35
C VAL A 219 -4.77 10.58 2.91
N GLY A 220 -5.41 9.81 2.01
CA GLY A 220 -6.19 8.64 2.40
C GLY A 220 -5.33 7.59 3.11
N PRO A 221 -5.82 6.93 4.19
CA PRO A 221 -5.07 5.90 4.90
C PRO A 221 -4.58 4.76 3.99
N HIS A 222 -5.35 4.43 2.96
CA HIS A 222 -5.02 3.43 1.96
C HIS A 222 -3.84 3.84 1.04
N VAL A 223 -3.66 5.13 0.76
CA VAL A 223 -2.49 5.64 0.01
C VAL A 223 -1.25 5.52 0.90
N CYS A 224 -1.38 5.89 2.17
CA CYS A 224 -0.30 5.74 3.15
C CYS A 224 0.12 4.27 3.29
N LEU A 225 -0.85 3.35 3.38
CA LEU A 225 -0.60 1.91 3.49
C LEU A 225 0.15 1.37 2.28
N MET A 226 -0.29 1.72 1.07
CA MET A 226 0.35 1.28 -0.17
C MET A 226 1.80 1.77 -0.27
N ILE A 227 2.08 3.03 0.04
CA ILE A 227 3.45 3.55 0.09
C ILE A 227 4.26 2.81 1.17
N GLY A 228 3.68 2.58 2.35
CA GLY A 228 4.28 1.84 3.45
C GLY A 228 4.64 0.40 3.08
N CYS A 229 3.78 -0.28 2.32
CA CYS A 229 4.03 -1.64 1.81
C CYS A 229 5.07 -1.69 0.69
N LEU A 230 5.17 -0.65 -0.14
CA LEU A 230 6.09 -0.60 -1.27
C LEU A 230 7.56 -0.55 -0.82
N ILE A 231 7.85 0.16 0.28
CA ILE A 231 9.19 0.31 0.87
C ILE A 231 9.86 -1.05 1.16
N PRO A 232 9.33 -1.91 2.06
CA PRO A 232 9.96 -3.19 2.38
C PRO A 232 9.96 -4.13 1.18
N MET A 233 8.95 -4.04 0.31
CA MET A 233 8.87 -4.93 -0.85
C MET A 233 9.93 -4.61 -1.91
N ILE A 234 10.42 -3.37 -1.97
CA ILE A 234 11.54 -2.98 -2.85
C ILE A 234 12.90 -3.23 -2.20
N LEU A 235 13.05 -2.95 -0.90
CA LEU A 235 14.35 -2.83 -0.26
C LEU A 235 14.83 -4.10 0.44
N ILE A 236 13.92 -5.00 0.82
CA ILE A 236 14.28 -6.25 1.49
C ILE A 236 14.36 -7.35 0.43
N PRO A 237 15.53 -8.00 0.25
CA PRO A 237 15.68 -9.08 -0.73
C PRO A 237 14.82 -10.31 -0.41
N ASN A 238 14.57 -10.57 0.88
CA ASN A 238 13.71 -11.66 1.30
C ASN A 238 12.24 -11.21 1.32
N TYR A 239 11.55 -11.45 0.21
CA TYR A 239 10.17 -11.04 0.04
C TYR A 239 9.20 -11.66 1.07
N LEU A 240 9.49 -12.86 1.62
CA LEU A 240 8.60 -13.50 2.61
C LEU A 240 8.50 -12.66 3.88
N ILE A 241 9.61 -12.06 4.30
CA ILE A 241 9.64 -11.15 5.46
C ILE A 241 8.84 -9.88 5.16
N SER A 242 8.96 -9.33 3.95
CA SER A 242 8.17 -8.17 3.52
C SER A 242 6.66 -8.48 3.48
N ILE A 243 6.27 -9.66 2.99
CA ILE A 243 4.86 -10.08 2.97
C ILE A 243 4.35 -10.29 4.39
N ALA A 244 5.13 -10.93 5.26
CA ALA A 244 4.80 -11.09 6.67
C ALA A 244 4.55 -9.73 7.34
N GLY A 245 5.41 -8.74 7.10
CA GLY A 245 5.23 -7.39 7.64
C GLY A 245 4.00 -6.66 7.09
N ILE A 246 3.66 -6.88 5.81
CA ILE A 246 2.43 -6.37 5.20
C ILE A 246 1.19 -7.04 5.81
N ILE A 247 1.20 -8.37 6.00
CA ILE A 247 0.12 -9.11 6.69
C ILE A 247 -0.09 -8.53 8.08
N ILE A 248 1.00 -8.37 8.84
CA ILE A 248 0.95 -7.76 10.16
C ILE A 248 0.28 -6.38 10.07
N ALA A 249 0.74 -5.49 9.18
CA ALA A 249 0.21 -4.14 9.05
C ALA A 249 -1.29 -4.09 8.73
N VAL A 250 -1.76 -4.92 7.80
CA VAL A 250 -3.15 -4.92 7.32
C VAL A 250 -4.11 -5.47 8.39
N PHE A 251 -3.75 -6.60 9.01
CA PHE A 251 -4.68 -7.34 9.85
C PHE A 251 -4.60 -6.96 11.33
N SER A 252 -3.41 -6.66 11.86
CA SER A 252 -3.27 -6.41 13.30
C SER A 252 -4.00 -5.15 13.75
N ASP A 253 -3.88 -4.04 13.01
CA ASP A 253 -4.60 -2.77 13.28
C ASP A 253 -6.12 -2.95 13.06
N ALA A 254 -6.53 -3.72 12.05
CA ALA A 254 -7.93 -4.09 11.89
C ALA A 254 -8.46 -4.84 13.12
N MET A 255 -7.79 -5.91 13.55
CA MET A 255 -8.20 -6.71 14.69
C MET A 255 -8.12 -5.94 16.00
N ALA A 256 -7.11 -5.09 16.21
CA ALA A 256 -7.01 -4.26 17.39
C ALA A 256 -8.22 -3.32 17.53
N SER A 257 -8.61 -2.68 16.42
CA SER A 257 -9.77 -1.79 16.39
C SER A 257 -11.11 -2.54 16.57
N LEU A 258 -11.26 -3.72 15.98
CA LEU A 258 -12.50 -4.51 16.05
C LEU A 258 -12.69 -5.14 17.43
N VAL A 259 -11.66 -5.81 17.95
CA VAL A 259 -11.67 -6.42 19.28
C VAL A 259 -11.82 -5.34 20.34
N GLY A 260 -11.08 -4.23 20.23
CA GLY A 260 -11.17 -3.13 21.19
C GLY A 260 -12.54 -2.44 21.22
N ARG A 261 -13.26 -2.38 20.09
CA ARG A 261 -14.62 -1.84 20.05
C ARG A 261 -15.67 -2.82 20.57
N LYS A 262 -15.50 -4.13 20.32
CA LYS A 262 -16.49 -5.16 20.69
C LYS A 262 -16.35 -5.61 22.15
N PHE A 263 -15.11 -5.76 22.62
CA PHE A 263 -14.78 -6.38 23.91
C PHE A 263 -14.01 -5.46 24.86
N GLY A 264 -13.59 -4.28 24.41
CA GLY A 264 -12.70 -3.42 25.17
C GLY A 264 -13.36 -2.78 26.39
N LYS A 265 -13.01 -3.29 27.57
CA LYS A 265 -13.47 -2.76 28.87
C LYS A 265 -12.40 -1.90 29.51
N HIS A 266 -11.12 -2.23 29.31
CA HIS A 266 -10.01 -1.58 29.99
C HIS A 266 -9.28 -0.63 29.03
N LYS A 267 -9.35 0.68 29.32
CA LYS A 267 -8.69 1.72 28.51
C LYS A 267 -7.20 1.78 28.79
N LEU A 268 -6.40 1.97 27.74
CA LEU A 268 -4.96 2.23 27.89
C LEU A 268 -4.75 3.62 28.54
N PRO A 269 -3.82 3.78 29.50
CA PRO A 269 -3.65 5.01 30.28
C PRO A 269 -3.33 6.24 29.41
N PHE A 270 -2.59 6.05 28.31
CA PHE A 270 -2.23 7.10 27.36
C PHE A 270 -3.28 7.33 26.26
N SER A 271 -4.41 6.61 26.31
CA SER A 271 -5.37 6.53 25.22
C SER A 271 -6.63 7.39 25.40
N LYS A 272 -6.63 8.40 26.28
CA LYS A 272 -7.82 9.23 26.54
C LYS A 272 -8.42 9.86 25.26
N ARG A 273 -7.59 10.13 24.24
CA ARG A 273 -8.01 10.70 22.95
C ARG A 273 -8.35 9.66 21.87
N THR A 274 -7.78 8.46 21.93
CA THR A 274 -7.85 7.45 20.87
C THR A 274 -8.79 6.28 21.20
N GLY A 275 -9.18 6.13 22.47
CA GLY A 275 -10.14 5.12 22.91
C GLY A 275 -9.68 3.66 22.83
N LYS A 276 -8.38 3.42 22.58
CA LYS A 276 -7.71 2.12 22.58
C LYS A 276 -7.82 1.42 23.94
N THR A 277 -7.77 0.11 23.89
CA THR A 277 -8.07 -0.79 25.01
C THR A 277 -7.03 -1.90 25.07
N TYR A 278 -6.81 -2.46 26.26
CA TYR A 278 -5.90 -3.59 26.43
C TYR A 278 -6.37 -4.82 25.65
N GLU A 279 -7.68 -5.04 25.58
CA GLU A 279 -8.27 -6.14 24.79
C GLU A 279 -8.05 -5.94 23.29
N GLY A 280 -8.16 -4.70 22.81
CA GLY A 280 -7.79 -4.35 21.45
C GLY A 280 -6.32 -4.62 21.17
N LEU A 281 -5.42 -4.15 22.04
CA LEU A 281 -3.97 -4.38 21.90
C LEU A 281 -3.65 -5.88 21.85
N LEU A 282 -4.24 -6.69 22.74
CA LEU A 282 -4.07 -8.13 22.75
C LEU A 282 -4.59 -8.78 21.46
N GLY A 283 -5.76 -8.35 20.98
CA GLY A 283 -6.31 -8.81 19.70
C GLY A 283 -5.40 -8.50 18.51
N GLY A 284 -4.81 -7.29 18.48
CA GLY A 284 -3.82 -6.90 17.49
C GLY A 284 -2.54 -7.72 17.58
N PHE A 285 -1.99 -7.90 18.79
CA PHE A 285 -0.78 -8.67 19.06
C PHE A 285 -0.91 -10.13 18.62
N LEU A 286 -1.99 -10.82 19.04
CA LEU A 286 -2.22 -12.21 18.66
C LEU A 286 -2.40 -12.36 17.15
N THR A 287 -3.05 -11.40 16.50
CA THR A 287 -3.20 -11.39 15.04
C THR A 287 -1.85 -11.19 14.35
N ALA A 288 -1.03 -10.26 14.83
CA ALA A 288 0.30 -9.99 14.32
C ALA A 288 1.26 -11.18 14.54
N PHE A 289 1.06 -11.95 15.60
CA PHE A 289 1.85 -13.15 15.87
C PHE A 289 1.41 -14.34 15.01
N LEU A 290 0.11 -14.60 14.90
CA LEU A 290 -0.40 -15.84 14.29
C LEU A 290 -0.52 -15.76 12.76
N LEU A 291 -1.00 -14.64 12.20
CA LEU A 291 -1.29 -14.57 10.77
C LEU A 291 -0.08 -14.59 9.82
N PRO A 292 1.11 -14.04 10.16
CA PRO A 292 2.27 -14.17 9.27
C PRO A 292 2.92 -15.56 9.30
N LEU A 293 2.61 -16.42 10.30
CA LEU A 293 3.28 -17.72 10.46
C LEU A 293 3.22 -18.63 9.22
N PRO A 294 2.08 -18.79 8.51
CA PRO A 294 2.04 -19.64 7.31
C PRO A 294 3.05 -19.19 6.24
N VAL A 295 3.26 -17.89 6.09
CA VAL A 295 4.23 -17.33 5.12
C VAL A 295 5.66 -17.55 5.60
N LEU A 296 5.91 -17.34 6.90
CA LEU A 296 7.25 -17.52 7.46
C LEU A 296 7.65 -19.00 7.47
N LEU A 297 6.76 -19.91 7.88
CA LEU A 297 6.98 -21.35 7.90
C LEU A 297 7.17 -21.96 6.51
N TRP A 298 6.71 -21.27 5.47
CA TRP A 298 6.97 -21.67 4.09
C TRP A 298 8.46 -21.55 3.73
N GLY A 299 9.15 -20.50 4.21
CA GLY A 299 10.53 -20.22 3.83
C GLY A 299 11.57 -20.41 4.91
N PHE A 300 11.16 -20.61 6.17
CA PHE A 300 12.06 -20.69 7.31
C PHE A 300 11.68 -21.86 8.22
N ASN A 301 12.64 -22.32 9.02
CA ASN A 301 12.37 -23.30 10.06
C ASN A 301 11.42 -22.73 11.13
N ILE A 302 10.84 -23.64 11.94
CA ILE A 302 9.86 -23.28 12.99
C ILE A 302 10.42 -22.26 13.99
N GLY A 303 11.68 -22.39 14.42
CA GLY A 303 12.30 -21.52 15.41
C GLY A 303 12.43 -20.07 14.91
N ILE A 304 13.03 -19.89 13.73
CA ILE A 304 13.17 -18.58 13.08
C ILE A 304 11.78 -17.97 12.83
N SER A 305 10.83 -18.76 12.32
CA SER A 305 9.48 -18.29 12.02
C SER A 305 8.76 -17.74 13.26
N LEU A 306 8.85 -18.44 14.39
CA LEU A 306 8.26 -18.00 15.65
C LEU A 306 8.93 -16.73 16.18
N ILE A 307 10.26 -16.63 16.11
CA ILE A 307 11.00 -15.43 16.55
C ILE A 307 10.61 -14.23 15.69
N LEU A 308 10.61 -14.36 14.36
CA LEU A 308 10.25 -13.28 13.45
C LEU A 308 8.82 -12.81 13.67
N ALA A 309 7.85 -13.73 13.77
CA ALA A 309 6.46 -13.38 14.05
C ALA A 309 6.29 -12.66 15.40
N LEU A 310 7.01 -13.10 16.44
CA LEU A 310 6.99 -12.46 17.76
C LEU A 310 7.56 -11.05 17.70
N VAL A 311 8.71 -10.86 17.02
CA VAL A 311 9.34 -9.56 16.82
C VAL A 311 8.38 -8.61 16.10
N GLY A 312 7.76 -9.06 15.01
CA GLY A 312 6.76 -8.26 14.28
C GLY A 312 5.57 -7.86 15.14
N ALA A 313 5.05 -8.78 15.96
CA ALA A 313 3.94 -8.52 16.89
C ALA A 313 4.30 -7.50 17.98
N ILE A 314 5.51 -7.59 18.54
CA ILE A 314 6.02 -6.64 19.53
C ILE A 314 6.14 -5.25 18.90
N VAL A 315 6.76 -5.14 17.72
CA VAL A 315 6.98 -3.85 17.04
C VAL A 315 5.66 -3.13 16.77
N VAL A 316 4.66 -3.81 16.20
CA VAL A 316 3.38 -3.16 15.91
C VAL A 316 2.60 -2.84 17.18
N SER A 317 2.71 -3.65 18.22
CA SER A 317 2.09 -3.33 19.52
C SER A 317 2.71 -2.08 20.15
N ILE A 318 4.03 -1.89 20.02
CA ILE A 318 4.72 -0.67 20.47
C ILE A 318 4.20 0.53 19.67
N ILE A 319 4.14 0.44 18.34
CA ILE A 319 3.63 1.53 17.49
C ILE A 319 2.18 1.86 17.87
N ASP A 320 1.34 0.84 18.11
CA ASP A 320 -0.05 1.02 18.49
C ASP A 320 -0.18 1.73 19.86
N VAL A 321 0.67 1.40 20.83
CA VAL A 321 0.68 2.06 22.15
C VAL A 321 1.19 3.50 22.06
N LEU A 322 2.23 3.77 21.28
CA LEU A 322 2.85 5.09 21.19
C LEU A 322 1.95 6.13 20.50
N THR A 323 1.04 5.72 19.61
CA THR A 323 0.16 6.64 18.84
C THR A 323 0.92 7.83 18.23
N PRO A 324 1.94 7.57 17.38
CA PRO A 324 2.72 8.63 16.75
C PRO A 324 1.85 9.52 15.84
N LEU A 325 2.35 10.72 15.55
CA LEU A 325 1.70 11.68 14.62
C LEU A 325 1.63 11.17 13.18
N ILE A 326 2.59 10.32 12.81
CA ILE A 326 2.63 9.62 11.52
C ILE A 326 1.74 8.38 11.63
N THR A 327 0.95 8.11 10.60
CA THR A 327 0.05 6.96 10.57
C THR A 327 0.82 5.64 10.64
N ASP A 328 0.31 4.75 11.47
CA ASP A 328 0.53 3.31 11.49
C ASP A 328 0.53 2.64 10.10
N ASN A 329 -0.24 3.17 9.13
CA ASN A 329 -0.22 2.66 7.76
C ASN A 329 1.14 2.81 7.05
N TYR A 330 1.97 3.78 7.42
CA TYR A 330 3.38 3.82 7.01
C TYR A 330 4.25 2.98 7.93
N LEU A 331 4.06 3.16 9.23
CA LEU A 331 5.01 2.68 10.24
C LEU A 331 4.96 1.15 10.37
N ASN A 332 3.78 0.56 10.46
CA ASN A 332 3.63 -0.87 10.68
C ASN A 332 4.32 -1.71 9.59
N PRO A 333 4.05 -1.53 8.28
CA PRO A 333 4.69 -2.37 7.26
C PRO A 333 6.19 -2.12 7.19
N ILE A 334 6.67 -0.88 7.39
CA ILE A 334 8.10 -0.55 7.33
C ILE A 334 8.83 -1.15 8.54
N PHE A 335 8.47 -0.74 9.75
CA PHE A 335 9.20 -1.11 10.96
C PHE A 335 9.07 -2.61 11.25
N ALA A 336 7.88 -3.22 11.10
CA ALA A 336 7.76 -4.66 11.30
C ALA A 336 8.67 -5.44 10.33
N SER A 337 8.64 -5.10 9.03
CA SER A 337 9.45 -5.82 8.03
C SER A 337 10.95 -5.63 8.25
N PHE A 338 11.43 -4.40 8.49
CA PHE A 338 12.86 -4.14 8.66
C PHE A 338 13.40 -4.69 9.97
N THR A 339 12.65 -4.62 11.07
CA THR A 339 13.10 -5.21 12.34
C THR A 339 13.14 -6.74 12.24
N MET A 340 12.13 -7.37 11.63
CA MET A 340 12.18 -8.81 11.34
C MET A 340 13.36 -9.16 10.44
N PHE A 341 13.62 -8.38 9.39
CA PHE A 341 14.76 -8.63 8.50
C PHE A 341 16.11 -8.49 9.21
N GLY A 342 16.28 -7.46 10.05
CA GLY A 342 17.48 -7.30 10.86
C GLY A 342 17.72 -8.47 11.80
N VAL A 343 16.66 -8.94 12.48
CA VAL A 343 16.74 -10.14 13.35
C VAL A 343 17.04 -11.39 12.53
N TYR A 344 16.43 -11.55 11.35
CA TYR A 344 16.73 -12.67 10.45
C TYR A 344 18.21 -12.70 10.09
N LEU A 345 18.81 -11.56 9.72
CA LEU A 345 20.25 -11.47 9.43
C LEU A 345 21.10 -11.90 10.63
N LEU A 346 20.71 -11.54 11.85
CA LEU A 346 21.43 -11.95 13.08
C LEU A 346 21.31 -13.45 13.38
N LEU A 347 20.25 -14.11 12.93
CA LEU A 347 20.02 -15.54 13.18
C LEU A 347 20.70 -16.46 12.15
N ILE A 348 21.14 -15.91 11.02
CA ILE A 348 21.81 -16.68 9.94
C ILE A 348 23.32 -16.45 9.86
N ILE A 349 23.85 -15.50 10.65
CA ILE A 349 25.28 -15.33 10.93
C ILE A 349 25.65 -16.37 11.98
#